data_AF-A0A2H3CLE5-F1
#
_entry.id   AF-A0A2H3CLE5-F1
#
_cell.length_a   1.000
_cell.length_b   1.000
_cell.length_c   1.000
_cell.angle_alpha   90.00
_cell.angle_beta   90.00
_cell.angle_gamma   90.00
#
_symmetry.space_group_name_H-M   'P 1'
#
loop_
_entity.id
_entity.type
_entity.pdbx_description
1 polymer ?
#
loop_
_entity_poly.entity_id
_entity_poly.type
_entity_poly.pdbx_seq_one_letter_code
_entity_poly.pdbx_strand_id
1 'polypeptide(L)'
;MPYTQKGMDLNPLFTAPTSFRTGSGELKLFEQVGIDLVHGWLVDPESPEAEVLARTGGDYDSAVMLIAGADHTAKGQLVIGDSNEPQAESSRSATLSEEDRQKIDDAIVVRRFLDNTRSQMTYHGLFTLATTVQPGTLVALYRNLHLSVLYKHEQALYSLVTDYVFLKEPSVVWERLEDVDGGSPTFVDSDFVRASPAGGDFAGQTAEEVVTAGSYVPSNLALAQQLQAEEHNRARYERELYERDLAMHQAEMMAKKDKRKGKKDCVIM
;
A
#
# COMPACT_ATOMS: atom_id res chain seq x y z
N MET A 1 16.11 -25.53 15.08
CA MET A 1 15.42 -24.26 14.76
C MET A 1 15.02 -24.21 13.28
N PRO A 2 14.14 -25.09 12.76
CA PRO A 2 13.78 -25.10 11.34
C PRO A 2 12.60 -24.19 10.96
N TYR A 3 11.75 -23.77 11.91
CA TYR A 3 10.55 -22.96 11.62
C TYR A 3 10.86 -21.46 11.45
N THR A 4 11.91 -20.93 12.07
CA THR A 4 12.31 -19.52 11.91
C THR A 4 12.69 -19.15 10.47
N GLN A 5 13.03 -20.14 9.64
CA GLN A 5 13.34 -19.94 8.21
C GLN A 5 12.11 -20.03 7.30
N LYS A 6 10.99 -20.58 7.79
CA LYS A 6 9.78 -20.84 6.99
C LYS A 6 8.59 -19.95 7.40
N GLY A 7 8.83 -18.97 8.26
CA GLY A 7 7.79 -18.14 8.86
C GLY A 7 7.39 -18.66 10.25
N MET A 8 7.11 -17.71 11.15
CA MET A 8 6.65 -17.98 12.51
C MET A 8 5.18 -17.63 12.58
N ASP A 9 4.37 -18.51 13.18
CA ASP A 9 2.95 -18.26 13.37
C ASP A 9 2.76 -17.41 14.64
N LEU A 10 2.57 -16.11 14.42
CA LEU A 10 2.40 -15.10 15.47
C LEU A 10 1.01 -14.49 15.37
N ASN A 11 0.19 -14.71 16.39
CA ASN A 11 -1.14 -14.14 16.51
C ASN A 11 -1.13 -13.01 17.57
N PRO A 12 -1.06 -11.73 17.16
CA PRO A 12 -1.02 -10.59 18.07
C PRO A 12 -2.39 -10.32 18.71
N LEU A 13 -2.40 -9.83 19.95
CA LEU A 13 -3.61 -9.32 20.60
C LEU A 13 -3.67 -7.79 20.49
N PHE A 14 -4.82 -7.26 20.09
CA PHE A 14 -5.02 -5.82 19.89
C PHE A 14 -5.01 -5.00 21.20
N THR A 15 -4.84 -5.63 22.36
CA THR A 15 -4.97 -5.01 23.68
C THR A 15 -3.65 -4.46 24.23
N ALA A 16 -2.51 -5.05 23.91
CA ALA A 16 -1.22 -4.64 24.46
C ALA A 16 -0.07 -4.99 23.51
N PRO A 17 1.00 -4.17 23.45
CA PRO A 17 2.05 -4.29 22.43
C PRO A 17 2.92 -5.54 22.56
N THR A 18 2.94 -6.21 23.72
CA THR A 18 3.74 -7.42 23.98
C THR A 18 2.88 -8.69 24.00
N SER A 19 1.57 -8.56 23.76
CA SER A 19 0.63 -9.66 23.94
C SER A 19 0.44 -10.44 22.65
N PHE A 20 0.83 -11.71 22.68
CA PHE A 20 0.62 -12.67 21.58
C PHE A 20 -0.10 -13.91 22.13
N ARG A 21 -0.98 -14.50 21.33
CA ARG A 21 -1.70 -15.72 21.74
C ARG A 21 -0.72 -16.90 21.71
N THR A 22 -0.62 -17.59 22.85
CA THR A 22 0.31 -18.70 23.07
C THR A 22 -0.19 -19.99 22.40
N GLY A 23 -0.14 -20.06 21.07
CA GLY A 23 -0.43 -21.29 20.32
C GLY A 23 0.84 -22.04 19.90
N SER A 24 1.94 -21.31 19.77
CA SER A 24 3.14 -21.74 19.06
C SER A 24 4.37 -21.61 20.00
N GLY A 25 5.25 -22.62 20.03
CA GLY A 25 6.46 -22.63 20.87
C GLY A 25 7.48 -21.54 20.50
N GLU A 26 7.18 -20.78 19.46
CA GLU A 26 7.87 -19.65 18.86
C GLU A 26 8.09 -18.52 19.87
N LEU A 27 7.10 -18.23 20.73
CA LEU A 27 7.24 -17.22 21.78
C LEU A 27 8.31 -17.60 22.82
N LYS A 28 8.48 -18.89 23.10
CA LYS A 28 9.52 -19.37 24.03
C LYS A 28 10.93 -19.12 23.51
N LEU A 29 11.10 -18.98 22.20
CA LEU A 29 12.40 -18.66 21.64
C LEU A 29 12.83 -17.25 22.06
N PHE A 30 11.93 -16.27 21.93
CA PHE A 30 12.20 -14.90 22.34
C PHE A 30 12.48 -14.79 23.84
N GLU A 31 11.71 -15.53 24.66
CA GLU A 31 11.92 -15.63 26.10
C GLU A 31 13.29 -16.23 26.47
N GLN A 32 13.72 -17.29 25.78
CA GLN A 32 15.01 -17.95 26.03
C GLN A 32 16.21 -17.08 25.63
N VAL A 33 16.06 -16.27 24.57
CA VAL A 33 17.13 -15.38 24.08
C VAL A 33 17.12 -14.04 24.83
N GLY A 34 16.04 -13.73 25.56
CA GLY A 34 15.88 -12.47 26.28
C GLY A 34 15.65 -11.28 25.35
N ILE A 35 14.97 -11.50 24.22
CA ILE A 35 14.59 -10.44 23.28
C ILE A 35 13.09 -10.23 23.41
N ASP A 36 12.68 -8.99 23.70
CA ASP A 36 11.26 -8.66 23.77
C ASP A 36 10.65 -8.65 22.36
N LEU A 37 9.53 -9.35 22.20
CA LEU A 37 8.71 -9.31 21.00
C LEU A 37 7.57 -8.31 21.20
N VAL A 38 7.44 -7.36 20.28
CA VAL A 38 6.44 -6.29 20.32
C VAL A 38 5.71 -6.14 18.99
N HIS A 39 4.51 -5.58 19.01
CA HIS A 39 3.74 -5.15 17.84
C HIS A 39 3.02 -3.84 18.13
N GLY A 40 2.67 -3.09 17.08
CA GLY A 40 1.94 -1.81 17.18
C GLY A 40 0.50 -1.87 16.70
N TRP A 41 -0.01 -3.08 16.47
CA TRP A 41 -1.40 -3.30 16.09
C TRP A 41 -2.33 -3.27 17.30
N LEU A 42 -2.60 -2.08 17.82
CA LEU A 42 -3.43 -1.88 19.02
C LEU A 42 -4.73 -1.17 18.66
N VAL A 43 -5.83 -1.57 19.29
CA VAL A 43 -7.05 -0.76 19.23
C VAL A 43 -6.89 0.43 20.18
N ASP A 44 -7.42 1.58 19.77
CA ASP A 44 -7.51 2.75 20.64
C ASP A 44 -8.63 2.53 21.67
N PRO A 45 -8.36 2.59 22.98
CA PRO A 45 -9.36 2.39 24.03
C PRO A 45 -10.54 3.37 23.97
N GLU A 46 -10.36 4.54 23.35
CA GLU A 46 -11.42 5.54 23.18
C GLU A 46 -12.34 5.25 21.98
N SER A 47 -11.98 4.28 21.15
CA SER A 47 -12.70 3.94 19.94
C SER A 47 -13.84 2.95 20.19
N PRO A 48 -14.96 3.04 19.45
CA PRO A 48 -16.09 2.11 19.62
C PRO A 48 -15.73 0.67 19.24
N GLU A 49 -14.68 0.46 18.44
CA GLU A 49 -14.17 -0.85 18.07
C GLU A 49 -13.54 -1.61 19.25
N ALA A 50 -13.03 -0.90 20.26
CA ALA A 50 -12.31 -1.52 21.39
C ALA A 50 -13.19 -2.47 22.20
N GLU A 51 -14.43 -2.08 22.48
CA GLU A 51 -15.36 -2.93 23.23
C GLU A 51 -15.69 -4.21 22.45
N VAL A 52 -15.95 -4.07 21.15
CA VAL A 52 -16.28 -5.21 20.27
C VAL A 52 -15.10 -6.17 20.15
N LEU A 53 -13.89 -5.66 19.95
CA LEU A 53 -12.67 -6.47 19.88
C LEU A 53 -12.39 -7.18 21.21
N ALA A 54 -12.61 -6.51 22.35
CA ALA A 54 -12.45 -7.14 23.66
C ALA A 54 -13.44 -8.29 23.89
N ARG A 55 -14.71 -8.17 23.46
CA ARG A 55 -15.71 -9.25 23.57
C ARG A 55 -15.42 -10.44 22.64
N THR A 56 -14.77 -10.20 21.51
CA THR A 56 -14.57 -11.19 20.44
C THR A 56 -13.24 -11.94 20.54
N GLY A 57 -12.49 -11.76 21.64
CA GLY A 57 -11.24 -12.46 21.93
C GLY A 57 -9.98 -11.62 21.77
N GLY A 58 -10.10 -10.45 21.11
CA GLY A 58 -9.06 -9.44 21.04
C GLY A 58 -7.81 -9.82 20.24
N ASP A 59 -7.88 -10.87 19.41
CA ASP A 59 -6.78 -11.38 18.59
C ASP A 59 -7.18 -11.49 17.12
N TYR A 60 -6.18 -11.59 16.25
CA TYR A 60 -6.38 -11.62 14.80
C TYR A 60 -7.20 -12.84 14.36
N ASP A 61 -6.87 -14.03 14.85
CA ASP A 61 -7.56 -15.26 14.43
C ASP A 61 -9.04 -15.22 14.79
N SER A 62 -9.40 -14.81 16.01
CA SER A 62 -10.80 -14.73 16.40
C SER A 62 -11.55 -13.65 15.62
N ALA A 63 -10.90 -12.52 15.30
CA ALA A 63 -11.47 -11.48 14.46
C ALA A 63 -11.80 -12.00 13.05
N VAL A 64 -10.88 -12.72 12.42
CA VAL A 64 -11.10 -13.32 11.09
C VAL A 64 -12.17 -14.41 11.14
N MET A 65 -12.14 -15.27 12.16
CA MET A 65 -13.14 -16.32 12.35
C MET A 65 -14.55 -15.76 12.57
N LEU A 66 -14.66 -14.64 13.29
CA LEU A 66 -15.92 -13.92 13.47
C LEU A 66 -16.47 -13.40 12.14
N ILE A 67 -15.61 -12.76 11.33
CA ILE A 67 -16.00 -12.25 10.01
C ILE A 67 -16.45 -13.40 9.10
N ALA A 68 -15.69 -14.49 9.06
CA ALA A 68 -16.05 -15.67 8.27
C ALA A 68 -17.37 -16.31 8.73
N GLY A 69 -17.58 -16.41 10.05
CA GLY A 69 -18.83 -16.92 10.62
C GLY A 69 -20.02 -16.02 10.32
N ALA A 70 -19.86 -14.70 10.45
CA ALA A 70 -20.90 -13.74 10.13
C ALA A 70 -21.27 -13.76 8.64
N ASP A 71 -20.28 -13.87 7.74
CA ASP A 71 -20.55 -13.96 6.29
C ASP A 71 -21.28 -15.25 5.92
N HIS A 72 -20.92 -16.38 6.54
CA HIS A 72 -21.66 -17.63 6.37
C HIS A 72 -23.13 -17.50 6.79
N THR A 73 -23.38 -16.87 7.95
CA THR A 73 -24.74 -16.62 8.46
C THR A 73 -25.51 -15.62 7.58
N ALA A 74 -24.82 -14.62 7.03
CA ALA A 74 -25.38 -13.65 6.09
C ALA A 74 -25.45 -14.14 4.64
N LYS A 75 -25.14 -15.43 4.37
CA LYS A 75 -25.16 -16.06 3.04
C LYS A 75 -24.30 -15.34 2.00
N GLY A 76 -23.12 -14.85 2.39
CA GLY A 76 -22.17 -14.20 1.47
C GLY A 76 -22.46 -12.73 1.17
N GLN A 77 -23.43 -12.13 1.86
CA GLN A 77 -23.87 -10.75 1.61
C GLN A 77 -23.00 -9.70 2.32
N LEU A 78 -22.11 -10.11 3.23
CA LEU A 78 -21.17 -9.20 3.88
C LEU A 78 -19.91 -9.03 3.03
N VAL A 79 -19.44 -10.05 2.30
CA VAL A 79 -18.19 -10.00 1.53
C VAL A 79 -18.29 -9.26 0.17
N ILE A 80 -19.48 -8.80 -0.28
CA ILE A 80 -19.63 -8.10 -1.57
C ILE A 80 -19.04 -6.67 -1.50
N GLY A 81 -17.74 -6.56 -1.79
CA GLY A 81 -17.09 -5.35 -2.27
C GLY A 81 -16.56 -5.59 -3.69
N ASP A 82 -16.98 -4.75 -4.64
CA ASP A 82 -16.49 -4.56 -6.03
C ASP A 82 -16.98 -5.42 -7.20
N SER A 83 -17.85 -6.43 -7.04
CA SER A 83 -18.49 -7.05 -8.21
C SER A 83 -19.78 -6.32 -8.60
N ASN A 84 -19.70 -5.47 -9.63
CA ASN A 84 -20.80 -4.80 -10.32
C ASN A 84 -21.66 -5.81 -11.12
N GLU A 85 -22.21 -6.84 -10.46
CA GLU A 85 -23.23 -7.73 -11.04
C GLU A 85 -24.59 -7.42 -10.43
N PRO A 86 -25.64 -7.22 -11.25
CA PRO A 86 -26.98 -6.98 -10.75
C PRO A 86 -27.57 -8.32 -10.31
N GLN A 87 -27.40 -8.68 -9.04
CA GLN A 87 -28.07 -9.84 -8.47
C GLN A 87 -29.49 -9.48 -8.03
N ALA A 88 -30.42 -10.23 -8.61
CA ALA A 88 -31.86 -10.10 -8.48
C ALA A 88 -32.32 -9.97 -7.02
N GLU A 89 -33.26 -9.06 -6.83
CA GLU A 89 -34.12 -9.00 -5.65
C GLU A 89 -34.73 -10.38 -5.37
N SER A 90 -34.12 -11.15 -4.49
CA SER A 90 -34.73 -12.36 -3.95
C SER A 90 -34.67 -12.33 -2.44
N SER A 91 -35.85 -12.10 -1.88
CA SER A 91 -36.31 -12.69 -0.62
C SER A 91 -35.74 -12.11 0.68
N ARG A 92 -36.44 -11.06 1.11
CA ARG A 92 -36.52 -10.52 2.47
C ARG A 92 -36.55 -11.60 3.56
N SER A 93 -35.84 -11.33 4.66
CA SER A 93 -36.15 -11.75 6.04
C SER A 93 -36.17 -13.27 6.30
N ALA A 94 -35.00 -13.91 6.29
CA ALA A 94 -34.79 -14.95 7.30
C ALA A 94 -34.84 -14.26 8.67
N THR A 95 -35.67 -14.72 9.58
CA THR A 95 -35.67 -14.26 10.99
C THR A 95 -34.34 -14.64 11.62
N LEU A 96 -33.31 -13.83 11.40
CA LEU A 96 -32.03 -13.92 12.07
C LEU A 96 -32.30 -13.85 13.58
N SER A 97 -31.69 -14.76 14.34
CA SER A 97 -31.75 -14.66 15.79
C SER A 97 -31.10 -13.35 16.24
N GLU A 98 -31.50 -12.82 17.40
CA GLU A 98 -30.90 -11.60 17.93
C GLU A 98 -29.38 -11.77 18.14
N GLU A 99 -28.95 -12.99 18.50
CA GLU A 99 -27.54 -13.35 18.62
C GLU A 99 -26.81 -13.30 17.28
N ASP A 100 -27.43 -13.74 16.20
CA ASP A 100 -26.83 -13.71 14.86
C ASP A 100 -26.73 -12.29 14.33
N ARG A 101 -27.71 -11.44 14.64
CA ARG A 101 -27.66 -10.00 14.31
C ARG A 101 -26.51 -9.31 15.02
N GLN A 102 -26.36 -9.56 16.32
CA GLN A 102 -25.26 -8.99 17.09
C GLN A 102 -23.89 -9.44 16.56
N LYS A 103 -23.74 -10.72 16.18
CA LYS A 103 -22.50 -11.21 15.55
C LYS A 103 -22.20 -10.53 14.21
N ILE A 104 -23.23 -10.26 13.40
CA ILE A 104 -23.07 -9.55 12.13
C ILE A 104 -22.64 -8.10 12.38
N ASP A 105 -23.28 -7.40 13.32
CA ASP A 105 -22.91 -6.03 13.68
C ASP A 105 -21.47 -5.96 14.20
N ASP A 106 -21.09 -6.89 15.08
CA ASP A 106 -19.72 -7.00 15.59
C ASP A 106 -18.72 -7.28 14.46
N ALA A 107 -19.04 -8.19 13.54
CA ALA A 107 -18.19 -8.51 12.40
C ALA A 107 -17.97 -7.31 11.46
N ILE A 108 -18.98 -6.46 11.27
CA ILE A 108 -18.85 -5.23 10.46
C ILE A 108 -17.86 -4.26 11.13
N VAL A 109 -17.96 -4.07 12.43
CA VAL A 109 -17.05 -3.20 13.21
C VAL A 109 -15.62 -3.73 13.16
N VAL A 110 -15.43 -5.03 13.42
CA VAL A 110 -14.12 -5.69 13.37
C VAL A 110 -13.53 -5.63 11.97
N ARG A 111 -14.33 -5.88 10.92
CA ARG A 111 -13.87 -5.76 9.54
C ARG A 111 -13.40 -4.35 9.22
N ARG A 112 -14.18 -3.34 9.60
CA ARG A 112 -13.80 -1.93 9.40
C ARG A 112 -12.47 -1.62 10.08
N PHE A 113 -12.27 -2.12 11.31
CA PHE A 113 -10.99 -1.98 12.00
C PHE A 113 -9.84 -2.61 11.21
N LEU A 114 -9.98 -3.86 10.76
CA LEU A 114 -8.94 -4.55 9.97
C LEU A 114 -8.68 -3.85 8.62
N ASP A 115 -9.72 -3.36 7.95
CA ASP A 115 -9.62 -2.63 6.69
C ASP A 115 -8.93 -1.26 6.86
N ASN A 116 -9.15 -0.58 7.98
CA ASN A 116 -8.47 0.67 8.31
C ASN A 116 -7.03 0.45 8.78
N THR A 117 -6.70 -0.74 9.29
CA THR A 117 -5.40 -1.05 9.91
C THR A 117 -4.63 -2.14 9.15
N ARG A 118 -4.74 -2.11 7.81
CA ARG A 118 -4.08 -3.09 6.91
C ARG A 118 -2.56 -3.12 7.05
N SER A 119 -1.96 -2.03 7.49
CA SER A 119 -0.51 -1.91 7.77
C SER A 119 -0.07 -2.54 9.10
N GLN A 120 -0.98 -3.23 9.80
CA GLN A 120 -0.77 -3.91 11.10
C GLN A 120 -0.12 -3.00 12.13
N MET A 121 -0.43 -1.71 12.06
CA MET A 121 0.09 -0.64 12.88
C MET A 121 -1.02 0.39 13.06
N THR A 122 -1.04 1.04 14.21
CA THR A 122 -2.02 2.09 14.53
C THR A 122 -1.29 3.26 15.16
N TYR A 123 -1.85 4.48 15.09
CA TYR A 123 -1.24 5.63 15.76
C TYR A 123 -1.18 5.44 17.28
N HIS A 124 -2.24 4.89 17.87
CA HIS A 124 -2.27 4.52 19.28
C HIS A 124 -1.15 3.51 19.63
N GLY A 125 -0.99 2.47 18.81
CA GLY A 125 0.07 1.48 18.98
C GLY A 125 1.48 2.04 18.78
N LEU A 126 1.69 2.91 17.79
CA LEU A 126 2.96 3.58 17.56
C LEU A 126 3.38 4.44 18.77
N PHE A 127 2.45 5.22 19.32
CA PHE A 127 2.69 6.02 20.52
C PHE A 127 2.93 5.14 21.76
N THR A 128 2.17 4.04 21.88
CA THR A 128 2.36 3.06 22.95
C THR A 128 3.73 2.39 22.87
N LEU A 129 4.21 2.05 21.66
CA LEU A 129 5.57 1.53 21.47
C LEU A 129 6.62 2.58 21.83
N ALA A 130 6.43 3.83 21.41
CA ALA A 130 7.35 4.92 21.72
C ALA A 130 7.46 5.18 23.23
N THR A 131 6.40 4.93 24.00
CA THR A 131 6.42 5.07 25.48
C THR A 131 6.89 3.82 26.21
N THR A 132 6.57 2.63 25.70
CA THR A 132 6.87 1.34 26.35
C THR A 132 8.32 0.90 26.14
N VAL A 133 8.87 1.09 24.92
CA VAL A 133 10.25 0.69 24.61
C VAL A 133 11.23 1.62 25.30
N GLN A 134 12.27 1.05 25.92
CA GLN A 134 13.31 1.84 26.59
C GLN A 134 14.33 2.36 25.59
N PRO A 135 14.87 3.59 25.77
CA PRO A 135 15.97 4.06 24.93
C PRO A 135 17.19 3.14 25.05
N GLY A 136 17.82 2.80 23.92
CA GLY A 136 19.01 1.96 23.88
C GLY A 136 18.75 0.44 23.92
N THR A 137 17.49 -0.01 23.92
CA THR A 137 17.16 -1.44 23.84
C THR A 137 16.82 -1.86 22.42
N LEU A 138 17.23 -3.08 22.05
CA LEU A 138 16.84 -3.75 20.81
C LEU A 138 15.70 -4.72 21.10
N VAL A 139 14.60 -4.56 20.36
CA VAL A 139 13.41 -5.41 20.49
C VAL A 139 13.00 -5.91 19.10
N ALA A 140 12.29 -7.04 19.04
CA ALA A 140 11.76 -7.56 17.79
C ALA A 140 10.36 -6.96 17.53
N LEU A 141 10.17 -6.29 16.41
CA LEU A 141 8.89 -5.74 15.98
C LEU A 141 8.21 -6.67 14.97
N TYR A 142 6.98 -7.06 15.26
CA TYR A 142 6.09 -7.74 14.33
C TYR A 142 5.16 -6.74 13.63
N ARG A 143 5.29 -6.63 12.30
CA ARG A 143 4.46 -5.76 11.44
C ARG A 143 4.39 -6.34 10.02
N ASN A 144 3.21 -6.29 9.40
CA ASN A 144 2.96 -6.77 8.04
C ASN A 144 3.45 -8.20 7.78
N LEU A 145 3.23 -9.10 8.74
CA LEU A 145 3.72 -10.49 8.71
C LEU A 145 5.26 -10.60 8.62
N HIS A 146 5.98 -9.53 8.94
CA HIS A 146 7.44 -9.47 8.96
C HIS A 146 7.96 -9.20 10.38
N LEU A 147 9.13 -9.75 10.69
CA LEU A 147 9.86 -9.47 11.91
C LEU A 147 11.03 -8.55 11.60
N SER A 148 11.02 -7.36 12.19
CA SER A 148 12.08 -6.37 12.04
C SER A 148 12.74 -6.10 13.39
N VAL A 149 13.98 -5.64 13.38
CA VAL A 149 14.66 -5.19 14.61
C VAL A 149 14.26 -3.75 14.86
N LEU A 150 13.71 -3.46 16.03
CA LEU A 150 13.34 -2.12 16.46
C LEU A 150 14.33 -1.63 17.51
N TYR A 151 14.81 -0.42 17.32
CA TYR A 151 15.71 0.29 18.22
C TYR A 151 15.13 1.64 18.57
N LYS A 152 15.24 2.04 19.83
CA LYS A 152 14.84 3.37 20.28
C LYS A 152 16.09 4.22 20.55
N HIS A 153 16.25 5.28 19.77
CA HIS A 153 17.26 6.30 19.99
C HIS A 153 16.58 7.60 20.38
N GLU A 154 16.96 8.16 21.54
CA GLU A 154 16.32 9.35 22.12
C GLU A 154 14.79 9.20 22.27
N GLN A 155 14.02 9.88 21.43
CA GLN A 155 12.55 9.87 21.38
C GLN A 155 11.99 9.23 20.11
N ALA A 156 12.85 8.74 19.20
CA ALA A 156 12.43 8.17 17.93
C ALA A 156 12.66 6.66 17.89
N LEU A 157 11.77 5.99 17.17
CA LEU A 157 11.84 4.56 16.88
C LEU A 157 12.46 4.33 15.51
N TYR A 158 13.31 3.32 15.43
CA TYR A 158 14.07 2.98 14.24
C TYR A 158 13.95 1.48 13.95
N SER A 159 13.54 1.12 12.75
CA SER A 159 13.54 -0.26 12.25
C SER A 159 14.82 -0.51 11.45
N LEU A 160 15.49 -1.64 11.68
CA LEU A 160 16.65 -2.02 10.90
C LEU A 160 16.24 -2.33 9.45
N VAL A 161 16.94 -1.74 8.49
CA VAL A 161 16.72 -2.01 7.07
C VAL A 161 17.48 -3.26 6.67
N THR A 162 16.75 -4.28 6.20
CA THR A 162 17.32 -5.56 5.77
C THR A 162 17.02 -5.88 4.30
N ASP A 163 16.39 -4.96 3.57
CA ASP A 163 16.05 -5.16 2.16
C ASP A 163 17.32 -5.13 1.29
N TYR A 164 17.41 -6.06 0.36
CA TYR A 164 18.51 -6.21 -0.59
C TYR A 164 18.71 -4.98 -1.48
N VAL A 165 17.67 -4.19 -1.73
CA VAL A 165 17.79 -2.97 -2.55
C VAL A 165 18.80 -1.96 -2.00
N PHE A 166 19.03 -1.97 -0.68
CA PHE A 166 19.99 -1.10 -0.01
C PHE A 166 21.38 -1.73 0.17
N LEU A 167 21.63 -2.91 -0.40
CA LEU A 167 22.90 -3.63 -0.24
C LEU A 167 24.12 -2.78 -0.61
N LYS A 168 23.97 -1.89 -1.60
CA LYS A 168 25.05 -1.01 -2.09
C LYS A 168 25.04 0.38 -1.46
N GLU A 169 24.09 0.68 -0.57
CA GLU A 169 23.91 2.00 0.03
C GLU A 169 24.32 1.95 1.52
N PRO A 170 25.62 2.12 1.85
CA PRO A 170 26.10 2.03 3.23
C PRO A 170 25.55 3.13 4.14
N SER A 171 24.96 4.19 3.55
CA SER A 171 24.32 5.27 4.29
C SER A 171 22.93 4.90 4.83
N VAL A 172 22.32 3.80 4.36
CA VAL A 172 20.98 3.37 4.77
C VAL A 172 21.10 2.16 5.69
N VAL A 173 20.96 2.39 7.00
CA VAL A 173 21.03 1.32 8.02
C VAL A 173 19.71 1.20 8.76
N TRP A 174 19.14 2.33 9.16
CA TRP A 174 17.89 2.38 9.92
C TRP A 174 16.82 3.16 9.17
N GLU A 175 15.58 2.73 9.30
CA GLU A 175 14.39 3.43 8.86
C GLU A 175 13.68 4.00 10.08
N ARG A 176 13.40 5.30 10.08
CA ARG A 176 12.66 5.94 11.17
C ARG A 176 11.18 5.60 11.07
N LEU A 177 10.63 5.06 12.15
CA LEU A 177 9.21 4.70 12.26
C LEU A 177 8.42 5.92 12.76
N GLU A 178 8.05 6.82 11.84
CA GLU A 178 7.26 8.03 12.13
C GLU A 178 5.78 7.90 11.78
N ASP A 179 5.46 7.03 10.81
CA ASP A 179 4.14 6.93 10.22
C ASP A 179 3.67 5.46 10.15
N VAL A 180 2.36 5.28 10.20
CA VAL A 180 1.67 3.99 10.16
C VAL A 180 1.70 3.39 8.75
N ASP A 181 1.56 4.25 7.73
CA ASP A 181 1.41 3.83 6.33
C ASP A 181 2.73 3.79 5.56
N GLY A 182 3.81 4.33 6.15
CA GLY A 182 5.14 4.31 5.54
C GLY A 182 5.22 5.12 4.24
N GLY A 183 4.38 6.16 4.07
CA GLY A 183 4.31 6.94 2.83
C GLY A 183 5.56 7.79 2.54
N SER A 184 6.32 8.14 3.58
CA SER A 184 7.58 8.87 3.46
C SER A 184 8.61 8.35 4.47
N PRO A 185 9.27 7.21 4.18
CA PRO A 185 10.25 6.63 5.09
C PRO A 185 11.51 7.51 5.14
N THR A 186 11.91 7.90 6.35
CA THR A 186 13.18 8.62 6.57
C THR A 186 14.26 7.60 6.92
N PHE A 187 15.25 7.46 6.04
CA PHE A 187 16.41 6.60 6.28
C PHE A 187 17.53 7.35 7.00
N VAL A 188 18.26 6.64 7.86
CA VAL A 188 19.42 7.15 8.60
C VAL A 188 20.56 6.11 8.59
N ASP A 189 21.78 6.59 8.77
CA ASP A 189 22.98 5.76 8.86
C ASP A 189 23.18 5.16 10.28
N SER A 190 24.35 4.55 10.52
CA SER A 190 24.70 3.94 11.82
C SER A 190 24.76 4.95 12.97
N ASP A 191 25.02 6.22 12.66
CA ASP A 191 25.15 7.32 13.63
C ASP A 191 23.84 8.13 13.74
N PHE A 192 22.73 7.61 13.19
CA PHE A 192 21.41 8.23 13.16
C PHE A 192 21.37 9.57 12.40
N VAL A 193 22.32 9.79 11.49
CA VAL A 193 22.33 10.95 10.59
C VAL A 193 21.48 10.62 9.36
N ARG A 194 20.65 11.58 8.95
CA ARG A 194 19.74 11.40 7.81
C ARG A 194 20.52 11.04 6.54
N ALA A 195 20.20 9.87 6.00
CA ALA A 195 20.72 9.42 4.73
C ALA A 195 20.13 10.29 3.62
N SER A 196 20.99 10.75 2.72
CA SER A 196 20.60 11.36 1.46
C SER A 196 21.03 10.40 0.36
N PRO A 197 20.15 9.50 -0.12
CA PRO A 197 20.48 8.63 -1.23
C PRO A 197 20.94 9.50 -2.40
N ALA A 198 22.14 9.26 -2.90
CA ALA A 198 22.72 10.00 -4.00
C ALA A 198 22.10 9.55 -5.33
N GLY A 199 20.80 9.79 -5.49
CA GLY A 199 20.01 9.30 -6.60
C GLY A 199 18.57 9.19 -6.13
N GLY A 200 17.72 10.08 -6.62
CA GLY A 200 16.29 10.13 -6.27
C GLY A 200 15.47 8.91 -6.71
N ASP A 201 16.12 7.81 -7.07
CA ASP A 201 15.51 6.53 -7.39
C ASP A 201 16.13 5.46 -6.47
N PHE A 202 15.26 4.74 -5.77
CA PHE A 202 15.54 3.61 -4.86
C PHE A 202 16.21 2.39 -5.54
N ALA A 203 16.83 2.56 -6.69
CA ALA A 203 17.40 1.51 -7.53
C ALA A 203 18.91 1.72 -7.78
N GLY A 204 19.69 1.56 -6.71
CA GLY A 204 20.99 0.86 -6.78
C GLY A 204 22.08 1.37 -7.72
N GLN A 205 22.12 2.65 -8.07
CA GLN A 205 23.33 3.25 -8.64
C GLN A 205 24.00 4.11 -7.58
N THR A 206 25.14 3.63 -7.10
CA THR A 206 25.99 4.36 -6.16
C THR A 206 26.42 5.70 -6.77
N ALA A 207 26.59 6.73 -5.94
CA ALA A 207 27.16 8.01 -6.34
C ALA A 207 28.48 7.86 -7.11
N GLU A 208 29.29 6.84 -6.79
CA GLU A 208 30.54 6.54 -7.48
C GLU A 208 30.33 6.06 -8.92
N GLU A 209 29.32 5.21 -9.20
CA GLU A 209 29.00 4.81 -10.57
C GLU A 209 28.47 6.00 -11.40
N VAL A 210 27.72 6.92 -10.79
CA VAL A 210 27.24 8.15 -11.44
C VAL A 210 28.40 9.12 -11.72
N VAL A 211 29.34 9.26 -10.79
CA VAL A 211 30.54 10.11 -10.98
C VAL A 211 31.47 9.53 -12.03
N THR A 212 31.59 8.20 -12.11
CA THR A 212 32.39 7.53 -13.14
C THR A 212 31.69 7.54 -14.52
N ALA A 213 30.34 7.50 -14.56
CA ALA A 213 29.54 7.73 -15.76
C ALA A 213 29.46 9.22 -16.17
N GLY A 214 29.87 10.13 -15.30
CA GLY A 214 29.89 11.58 -15.48
C GLY A 214 30.78 12.07 -16.64
N SER A 215 31.60 11.21 -17.25
CA SER A 215 32.38 11.55 -18.44
C SER A 215 31.63 11.37 -19.78
N TYR A 216 30.38 10.88 -19.78
CA TYR A 216 29.60 10.61 -21.01
C TYR A 216 28.20 11.27 -21.06
N VAL A 217 27.89 12.21 -20.17
CA VAL A 217 26.57 12.88 -20.13
C VAL A 217 26.26 13.84 -21.30
N PRO A 218 27.22 14.40 -22.09
CA PRO A 218 26.85 15.27 -23.23
C PRO A 218 26.06 14.55 -24.32
N SER A 219 26.26 13.23 -24.49
CA SER A 219 25.67 12.46 -25.59
C SER A 219 24.18 12.16 -25.39
N ASN A 220 23.75 11.92 -24.14
CA ASN A 220 22.38 11.48 -23.86
C ASN A 220 21.38 12.64 -23.87
N LEU A 221 21.76 13.84 -23.39
CA LEU A 221 20.90 15.02 -23.45
C LEU A 221 20.69 15.48 -24.91
N ALA A 222 21.76 15.47 -25.71
CA ALA A 222 21.69 15.83 -27.12
C ALA A 222 20.81 14.86 -27.91
N LEU A 223 20.96 13.54 -27.66
CA LEU A 223 20.13 12.53 -28.30
C LEU A 223 18.66 12.65 -27.89
N ALA A 224 18.37 12.90 -26.61
CA ALA A 224 17.01 13.11 -26.12
C ALA A 224 16.35 14.34 -26.77
N GLN A 225 17.07 15.45 -26.86
CA GLN A 225 16.60 16.66 -27.55
C GLN A 225 16.36 16.42 -29.05
N GLN A 226 17.23 15.63 -29.69
CA GLN A 226 17.07 15.28 -31.10
C GLN A 226 15.81 14.43 -31.34
N LEU A 227 15.60 13.38 -30.53
CA LEU A 227 14.41 12.52 -30.64
C LEU A 227 13.12 13.30 -30.37
N GLN A 228 13.14 14.21 -29.39
CA GLN A 228 12.00 15.08 -29.10
C GLN A 228 11.69 16.03 -30.26
N ALA A 229 12.72 16.57 -30.93
CA ALA A 229 12.54 17.40 -32.11
C ALA A 229 11.99 16.61 -33.32
N GLU A 230 12.46 15.36 -33.53
CA GLU A 230 11.96 14.49 -34.59
C GLU A 230 10.49 14.11 -34.40
N GLU A 231 10.07 13.74 -33.18
CA GLU A 231 8.67 13.46 -32.88
C GLU A 231 7.78 14.68 -33.11
N HIS A 232 8.22 15.85 -32.66
CA HIS A 232 7.45 17.08 -32.82
C HIS A 232 7.27 17.46 -34.29
N ASN A 233 8.31 17.29 -35.10
CA ASN A 233 8.23 17.51 -36.55
C ASN A 233 7.29 16.51 -37.23
N ARG A 234 7.34 15.23 -36.83
CA ARG A 234 6.45 14.19 -37.35
C ARG A 234 4.99 14.48 -37.03
N ALA A 235 4.69 14.87 -35.79
CA ALA A 235 3.34 15.23 -35.36
C ALA A 235 2.80 16.46 -36.11
N ARG A 236 3.65 17.46 -36.40
CA ARG A 236 3.26 18.61 -37.24
C ARG A 236 2.93 18.19 -38.66
N TYR A 237 3.78 17.37 -39.27
CA TYR A 237 3.57 16.90 -40.63
C TYR A 237 2.29 16.06 -40.76
N GLU A 238 2.01 15.19 -39.80
CA GLU A 238 0.77 14.40 -39.75
C GLU A 238 -0.47 15.29 -39.60
N ARG A 239 -0.41 16.35 -38.78
CA ARG A 239 -1.49 17.33 -38.68
C ARG A 239 -1.74 18.07 -39.99
N GLU A 240 -0.68 18.56 -40.64
CA GLU A 240 -0.81 19.29 -41.91
C GLU A 240 -1.41 18.40 -43.01
N LEU A 241 -1.00 17.13 -43.08
CA LEU A 241 -1.60 16.16 -43.99
C LEU A 241 -3.08 15.95 -43.71
N TYR A 242 -3.46 15.77 -42.45
CA TYR A 242 -4.85 15.57 -42.04
C TYR A 242 -5.72 16.79 -42.40
N GLU A 243 -5.24 18.01 -42.13
CA GLU A 243 -5.94 19.24 -42.47
C GLU A 243 -6.12 19.40 -43.98
N ARG A 244 -5.10 19.04 -44.78
CA ARG A 244 -5.16 19.09 -46.23
C ARG A 244 -6.18 18.11 -46.80
N ASP A 245 -6.21 16.89 -46.29
CA ASP A 245 -7.18 15.87 -46.71
C ASP A 245 -8.61 16.28 -46.34
N LEU A 246 -8.80 16.87 -45.15
CA LEU A 246 -10.09 17.40 -44.72
C LEU A 246 -10.57 18.53 -45.64
N ALA A 247 -9.68 19.46 -46.01
CA ALA A 247 -9.99 20.57 -46.91
C ALA A 247 -10.35 20.08 -48.32
N MET A 248 -9.61 19.10 -48.85
CA MET A 248 -9.92 18.47 -50.14
C MET A 248 -11.28 17.78 -50.13
N HIS A 249 -11.57 17.00 -49.07
CA HIS A 249 -12.86 16.33 -48.92
C HIS A 249 -14.02 17.34 -48.81
N GLN A 250 -13.84 18.45 -48.07
CA GLN A 250 -14.82 19.52 -47.99
C GLN A 250 -15.05 20.19 -49.37
N ALA A 251 -13.99 20.49 -50.10
CA ALA A 251 -14.08 21.09 -51.43
C ALA A 251 -14.79 20.16 -52.43
N GLU A 252 -14.51 18.86 -52.42
CA GLU A 252 -15.24 17.88 -53.24
C GLU A 252 -16.73 17.83 -52.90
N MET A 253 -17.06 17.86 -51.62
CA MET A 253 -18.46 17.86 -51.16
C MET A 253 -19.20 19.14 -51.59
N MET A 254 -18.54 20.30 -51.54
CA MET A 254 -19.08 21.55 -52.07
C MET A 254 -19.27 21.49 -53.59
N ALA A 255 -18.27 21.03 -54.35
CA ALA A 255 -18.37 20.89 -55.80
C ALA A 255 -19.48 19.91 -56.23
N LYS A 256 -19.69 18.80 -55.51
CA LYS A 256 -20.81 17.87 -55.73
C LYS A 256 -22.15 18.55 -55.45
N LYS A 257 -22.24 19.42 -54.44
CA LYS A 257 -23.47 20.18 -54.11
C LYS A 257 -23.81 21.19 -55.19
N ASP A 258 -22.82 21.90 -55.72
CA ASP A 258 -23.03 22.90 -56.78
C ASP A 258 -23.43 22.25 -58.12
N LYS A 259 -22.83 21.12 -58.49
CA LYS A 259 -23.25 20.33 -59.67
C LYS A 259 -24.71 19.84 -59.55
N ARG A 260 -25.18 19.48 -58.34
CA ARG A 260 -26.58 19.10 -58.10
C ARG A 260 -27.54 20.30 -58.18
N LYS A 261 -27.06 21.52 -57.92
CA LYS A 261 -27.84 22.76 -58.02
C LYS A 261 -28.01 23.21 -59.48
N GLY A 262 -26.91 23.26 -60.24
CA GLY A 262 -26.96 23.62 -61.67
C GLY A 262 -27.78 22.66 -62.54
N LYS A 263 -27.84 21.36 -62.19
CA LYS A 263 -28.68 20.39 -62.90
C LYS A 263 -30.19 20.57 -62.66
N LYS A 264 -30.58 21.29 -61.59
CA LYS A 264 -31.98 21.65 -61.32
C LYS A 264 -32.40 22.94 -62.03
N ASP A 265 -31.44 23.82 -62.33
CA ASP A 265 -31.70 25.11 -62.98
C ASP A 265 -31.67 25.03 -64.53
N CYS A 266 -31.17 23.94 -65.13
CA CYS A 266 -31.20 23.69 -66.59
C CYS A 266 -32.42 22.89 -67.10
N VAL A 267 -33.52 22.80 -66.35
CA VAL A 267 -34.75 22.11 -66.80
C VAL A 267 -35.91 23.09 -66.89
N ILE A 268 -35.81 24.16 -67.70
CA ILE A 268 -36.96 24.88 -68.27
C ILE A 268 -36.58 25.52 -69.63
N MET A 269 -37.00 24.86 -70.72
CA MET A 269 -37.68 25.34 -71.96
C MET A 269 -37.31 24.45 -73.15
#